data_AF-V6LAP4-F1
#
_entry.id   AF-V6LAP4-F1
#
_cell.length_a   1.000
_cell.length_b   1.000
_cell.length_c   1.000
_cell.angle_alpha   90.00
_cell.angle_beta   90.00
_cell.angle_gamma   90.00
#
_symmetry.space_group_name_H-M   'P 1'
#
loop_
_entity.id
_entity.type
_entity.pdbx_description
1 polymer ?
#
loop_
_entity_poly.entity_id
_entity_poly.type
_entity_poly.pdbx_seq_one_letter_code
_entity_poly.pdbx_strand_id
1 'polypeptide(L)'
;LAGDDGRLHRVDSGFIVHNRNTYPHLLRLFAELDVPTQESEMSMSVRCEGCGLEYAGARGVRGVFAQPRNLLRPAYLRMLAEVRRFHGRARALLAREDRTDEARAPQTLGAFLREGRFSSYFVAHFMTPVVSCVWSCAPETALRYPARYLFRFLAHHGMLTVSGSPVWRTVSGGSRTYVERVAKQLDSVHTSTPVRAVRRHPDGVRITSEDGRTADYDSVVLATHPDQALRLLADPTDDERGTLGAFRYSRNETVLHTDAGLLPRSSGARASWNYLMPSCHTPADRVQVSYHMNRLQRLDATDDYVVTLGADDRADPSRVLARMVYEHPVYTPESVTAQAGLPALSGPVTAYAGAYHGWGFHEDGCRSGVEAARALGVRW
;
A
#
# COMPACT_ATOMS: atom_id res chain seq x y z
N LEU A 1 -21.86 3.37 7.14
CA LEU A 1 -22.09 4.65 7.85
C LEU A 1 -23.41 5.19 7.34
N ALA A 2 -24.35 5.53 8.22
CA ALA A 2 -25.54 6.26 7.78
C ALA A 2 -25.08 7.67 7.40
N GLY A 3 -25.30 8.08 6.16
CA GLY A 3 -25.03 9.45 5.71
C GLY A 3 -26.18 10.37 6.08
N ASP A 4 -25.94 11.68 5.97
CA ASP A 4 -26.96 12.71 6.20
C ASP A 4 -28.11 12.62 5.16
N ASP A 5 -27.86 11.92 4.05
CA ASP A 5 -28.84 11.57 3.02
C ASP A 5 -29.72 10.35 3.38
N GLY A 6 -29.58 9.79 4.59
CA GLY A 6 -30.29 8.61 5.05
C GLY A 6 -29.87 7.29 4.40
N ARG A 7 -28.85 7.30 3.53
CA ARG A 7 -28.33 6.10 2.86
C ARG A 7 -27.16 5.51 3.64
N LEU A 8 -26.96 4.20 3.47
CA LEU A 8 -25.83 3.50 4.07
C LEU A 8 -24.63 3.50 3.11
N HIS A 9 -23.59 4.23 3.48
CA HIS A 9 -22.33 4.29 2.74
C HIS A 9 -21.33 3.25 3.25
N ARG A 10 -20.75 2.46 2.33
CA ARG A 10 -19.71 1.45 2.58
C ARG A 10 -18.35 2.03 2.21
N VAL A 11 -17.70 2.65 3.20
CA VAL A 11 -16.42 3.34 2.99
C VAL A 11 -15.27 2.38 3.30
N ASP A 12 -14.46 2.07 2.28
CA ASP A 12 -13.25 1.28 2.45
C ASP A 12 -12.14 2.14 3.06
N SER A 13 -11.33 1.57 3.94
CA SER A 13 -10.23 2.28 4.61
C SER A 13 -8.90 1.54 4.59
N GLY A 14 -8.86 0.34 3.99
CA GLY A 14 -7.65 -0.42 3.71
C GLY A 14 -7.48 -0.62 2.21
N PHE A 15 -8.03 -1.71 1.67
CA PHE A 15 -8.05 -1.94 0.23
C PHE A 15 -9.18 -1.21 -0.45
N ILE A 16 -8.82 -0.43 -1.47
CA ILE A 16 -9.76 0.46 -2.15
C ILE A 16 -9.77 0.20 -3.65
N VAL A 17 -8.62 -0.09 -4.26
CA VAL A 17 -8.46 -0.08 -5.72
C VAL A 17 -7.59 -1.20 -6.27
N HIS A 18 -7.88 -1.56 -7.51
CA HIS A 18 -7.13 -2.49 -8.36
C HIS A 18 -7.17 -2.01 -9.82
N ASN A 19 -6.45 -2.69 -10.71
CA ASN A 19 -6.54 -2.44 -12.16
C ASN A 19 -6.31 -3.72 -12.96
N ARG A 20 -6.63 -3.68 -14.26
CA ARG A 20 -6.57 -4.85 -15.15
C ARG A 20 -5.18 -5.35 -15.51
N ASN A 21 -4.15 -4.54 -15.31
CA ASN A 21 -2.81 -4.85 -15.76
C ASN A 21 -2.00 -5.50 -14.64
N THR A 22 -2.19 -5.07 -13.40
CA THR A 22 -1.32 -5.43 -12.27
C THR A 22 -2.00 -6.31 -11.22
N TYR A 23 -3.25 -6.75 -11.45
CA TYR A 23 -4.03 -7.60 -10.52
C TYR A 23 -4.65 -8.84 -11.20
N PRO A 24 -3.90 -9.66 -11.95
CA PRO A 24 -4.47 -10.78 -12.69
C PRO A 24 -5.12 -11.85 -11.79
N HIS A 25 -4.51 -12.23 -10.66
CA HIS A 25 -5.09 -13.25 -9.77
C HIS A 25 -6.35 -12.71 -9.09
N LEU A 26 -6.30 -11.49 -8.57
CA LEU A 26 -7.48 -10.89 -7.93
C LEU A 26 -8.64 -10.75 -8.92
N LEU A 27 -8.37 -10.42 -10.18
CA LEU A 27 -9.42 -10.34 -11.21
C LEU A 27 -9.99 -11.69 -11.59
N ARG A 28 -9.16 -12.74 -11.62
CA ARG A 28 -9.66 -14.10 -11.79
C ARG A 28 -10.60 -14.48 -10.65
N LEU A 29 -10.22 -14.22 -9.40
CA LEU A 29 -11.06 -14.46 -8.22
C LEU A 29 -12.38 -13.66 -8.30
N PHE A 30 -12.32 -12.39 -8.70
CA PHE A 30 -13.51 -11.56 -8.86
C PHE A 30 -14.43 -12.06 -9.96
N ALA A 31 -13.89 -12.59 -11.06
CA ALA A 31 -14.68 -13.18 -12.12
C ALA A 31 -15.38 -14.47 -11.67
N GLU A 32 -14.68 -15.36 -10.96
CA GLU A 32 -15.25 -16.62 -10.46
C GLU A 32 -16.35 -16.39 -9.40
N LEU A 33 -16.27 -15.28 -8.66
CA LEU A 33 -17.24 -14.92 -7.61
C LEU A 33 -18.29 -13.89 -8.07
N ASP A 34 -18.32 -13.51 -9.35
CA ASP A 34 -19.20 -12.44 -9.87
C ASP A 34 -19.15 -11.15 -9.02
N VAL A 35 -17.95 -10.69 -8.69
CA VAL A 35 -17.72 -9.46 -7.91
C VAL A 35 -17.80 -8.24 -8.83
N PRO A 36 -18.79 -7.35 -8.67
CA PRO A 36 -18.91 -6.17 -9.51
C PRO A 36 -17.82 -5.14 -9.16
N THR A 37 -17.28 -4.50 -10.20
CA THR A 37 -16.28 -3.43 -10.05
C THR A 37 -16.57 -2.26 -10.98
N GLN A 38 -16.21 -1.06 -10.56
CA GLN A 38 -16.42 0.20 -11.30
C GLN A 38 -15.13 1.02 -11.39
N GLU A 39 -15.07 1.96 -12.32
CA GLU A 39 -13.88 2.81 -12.49
C GLU A 39 -13.67 3.77 -11.32
N SER A 40 -12.43 3.84 -10.84
CA SER A 40 -11.98 4.71 -9.76
C SER A 40 -11.16 5.87 -10.32
N GLU A 41 -11.29 7.04 -9.72
CA GLU A 41 -10.37 8.16 -9.95
C GLU A 41 -9.12 7.96 -9.07
N MET A 42 -7.91 8.12 -9.63
CA MET A 42 -6.63 7.82 -8.95
C MET A 42 -5.61 8.96 -9.10
N SER A 43 -6.02 10.19 -8.82
CA SER A 43 -5.11 11.33 -8.80
C SER A 43 -4.44 11.51 -7.45
N MET A 44 -3.21 12.03 -7.50
CA MET A 44 -2.43 12.41 -6.34
C MET A 44 -2.16 13.90 -6.34
N SER A 45 -2.23 14.53 -5.17
CA SER A 45 -1.88 15.91 -4.94
C SER A 45 -0.84 16.07 -3.83
N VAL A 46 -0.17 17.22 -3.86
CA VAL A 46 0.72 17.68 -2.80
C VAL A 46 0.28 19.08 -2.39
N ARG A 47 0.05 19.27 -1.09
CA ARG A 47 -0.18 20.56 -0.44
C ARG A 47 0.97 20.82 0.54
N CYS A 48 1.69 21.92 0.35
CA CYS A 48 2.76 22.35 1.26
C CYS A 48 2.37 23.65 1.95
N GLU A 49 2.29 23.62 3.28
CA GLU A 49 1.96 24.77 4.10
C GLU A 49 3.14 25.73 4.25
N GLY A 50 4.38 25.25 4.13
CA GLY A 50 5.59 26.07 4.20
C GLY A 50 5.71 27.10 3.08
N CYS A 51 5.43 26.71 1.82
CA CYS A 51 5.49 27.62 0.65
C CYS A 51 4.12 27.87 0.01
N GLY A 52 3.05 27.30 0.56
CA GLY A 52 1.68 27.42 0.02
C GLY A 52 1.50 26.76 -1.35
N LEU A 53 2.34 25.78 -1.73
CA LEU A 53 2.20 25.03 -2.97
C LEU A 53 1.01 24.07 -2.88
N GLU A 54 0.14 24.09 -3.88
CA GLU A 54 -0.80 23.01 -4.13
C GLU A 54 -0.75 22.63 -5.62
N TYR A 55 -0.61 21.34 -5.92
CA TYR A 55 -0.70 20.82 -7.27
C TYR A 55 -1.19 19.36 -7.29
N ALA A 56 -1.74 18.92 -8.42
CA ALA A 56 -2.10 17.53 -8.68
C ALA A 56 -1.67 17.09 -10.08
N GLY A 57 -0.76 16.12 -10.17
CA GLY A 57 -0.11 15.74 -11.43
C GLY A 57 -1.07 15.08 -12.43
N ALA A 58 -1.84 14.08 -11.99
CA ALA A 58 -2.74 13.30 -12.84
C ALA A 58 -4.09 14.00 -13.16
N ARG A 59 -4.22 15.30 -12.83
CA ARG A 59 -5.41 16.11 -13.15
C ARG A 59 -5.18 17.07 -14.32
N GLY A 60 -4.16 16.80 -15.13
CA GLY A 60 -3.77 17.60 -16.29
C GLY A 60 -3.29 19.00 -15.92
N VAL A 61 -3.30 19.93 -16.88
CA VAL A 61 -2.80 21.30 -16.69
C VAL A 61 -3.52 22.03 -15.55
N ARG A 62 -4.83 21.83 -15.40
CA ARG A 62 -5.63 22.42 -14.31
C ARG A 62 -5.23 21.91 -12.93
N GLY A 63 -4.64 20.72 -12.84
CA GLY A 63 -4.09 20.18 -11.61
C GLY A 63 -2.66 20.62 -11.33
N VAL A 64 -1.80 20.55 -12.34
CA VAL A 64 -0.39 20.98 -12.23
C VAL A 64 -0.31 22.47 -11.88
N PHE A 65 -1.13 23.29 -12.54
CA PHE A 65 -1.25 24.72 -12.25
C PHE A 65 -2.58 25.04 -11.56
N ALA A 66 -2.94 24.24 -10.55
CA ALA A 66 -4.12 24.47 -9.71
C ALA A 66 -4.14 25.87 -9.08
N GLN A 67 -2.96 26.47 -8.92
CA GLN A 67 -2.77 27.86 -8.53
C GLN A 67 -2.01 28.60 -9.64
N PRO A 68 -2.56 29.66 -10.27
CA PRO A 68 -1.90 30.40 -11.34
C PRO A 68 -0.50 30.93 -10.94
N ARG A 69 -0.34 31.34 -9.68
CA ARG A 69 0.94 31.79 -9.11
C ARG A 69 2.07 30.76 -9.21
N ASN A 70 1.76 29.46 -9.39
CA ASN A 70 2.78 28.42 -9.55
C ASN A 70 3.60 28.59 -10.83
N LEU A 71 3.07 29.29 -11.84
CA LEU A 71 3.82 29.67 -13.06
C LEU A 71 5.00 30.60 -12.76
N LEU A 72 4.97 31.30 -11.63
CA LEU A 72 6.01 32.25 -11.21
C LEU A 72 6.93 31.65 -10.13
N ARG A 73 6.91 30.32 -9.92
CA ARG A 73 7.71 29.64 -8.88
C ARG A 73 8.88 28.87 -9.52
N PRO A 74 10.11 29.43 -9.56
CA PRO A 74 11.23 28.79 -10.26
C PRO A 74 11.57 27.40 -9.73
N ALA A 75 11.53 27.21 -8.41
CA ALA A 75 11.79 25.90 -7.79
C ALA A 75 10.75 24.85 -8.23
N TYR A 76 9.49 25.23 -8.35
CA TYR A 76 8.41 24.35 -8.82
C TYR A 76 8.58 23.99 -10.30
N LEU A 77 8.86 24.97 -11.16
CA LEU A 77 9.09 24.71 -12.59
C LEU A 77 10.33 23.82 -12.82
N ARG A 78 11.41 24.06 -12.07
CA ARG A 78 12.59 23.20 -12.06
C ARG A 78 12.24 21.78 -11.64
N MET A 79 11.44 21.61 -10.59
CA MET A 79 10.97 20.29 -10.16
C MET A 79 10.23 19.54 -11.28
N LEU A 80 9.33 20.21 -12.01
CA LEU A 80 8.62 19.59 -13.14
C LEU A 80 9.58 19.09 -14.24
N ALA A 81 10.65 19.84 -14.52
CA ALA A 81 11.70 19.37 -15.43
C ALA A 81 12.50 18.19 -14.83
N GLU A 82 12.78 18.22 -13.53
CA GLU A 82 13.43 17.13 -12.80
C GLU A 82 12.61 15.84 -12.80
N VAL A 83 11.27 15.90 -12.77
CA VAL A 83 10.39 14.71 -12.91
C VAL A 83 10.66 13.95 -14.20
N ARG A 84 10.74 14.66 -15.35
CA ARG A 84 11.05 14.02 -16.63
C ARG A 84 12.44 13.39 -16.63
N ARG A 85 13.42 14.09 -16.06
CA ARG A 85 14.79 13.59 -15.88
C ARG A 85 14.83 12.35 -15.00
N PHE A 86 14.06 12.33 -13.91
CA PHE A 86 13.92 11.18 -13.01
C PHE A 86 13.37 9.97 -13.75
N HIS A 87 12.26 10.10 -14.49
CA HIS A 87 11.69 9.00 -15.28
C HIS A 87 12.70 8.42 -16.28
N GLY A 88 13.49 9.27 -16.96
CA GLY A 88 14.55 8.83 -17.86
C GLY A 88 15.64 8.02 -17.13
N ARG A 89 16.16 8.55 -16.02
CA ARG A 89 17.21 7.88 -15.23
C ARG A 89 16.72 6.58 -14.58
N ALA A 90 15.49 6.55 -14.06
CA ALA A 90 14.90 5.36 -13.45
C ALA A 90 14.76 4.23 -14.48
N ARG A 91 14.22 4.52 -15.68
CA ARG A 91 14.16 3.54 -16.77
C ARG A 91 15.54 3.07 -17.23
N ALA A 92 16.52 3.97 -17.30
CA ALA A 92 17.90 3.60 -17.63
C ALA A 92 18.52 2.69 -16.58
N LEU A 93 18.20 2.86 -15.29
CA LEU A 93 18.65 1.94 -14.23
C LEU A 93 18.04 0.54 -14.43
N LEU A 94 16.74 0.47 -14.75
CA LEU A 94 16.04 -0.80 -14.99
C LEU A 94 16.55 -1.54 -16.24
N ALA A 95 17.01 -0.81 -17.26
CA ALA A 95 17.51 -1.38 -18.51
C ALA A 95 18.94 -1.96 -18.40
N ARG A 96 19.67 -1.68 -17.32
CA ARG A 96 20.98 -2.29 -17.09
C ARG A 96 20.78 -3.76 -16.68
N GLU A 97 21.47 -4.70 -17.35
CA GLU A 97 21.46 -6.12 -16.97
C GLU A 97 21.98 -6.30 -15.54
N ASP A 98 21.45 -7.32 -14.85
CA ASP A 98 21.82 -7.72 -13.48
C ASP A 98 23.30 -8.13 -13.46
N ARG A 99 24.22 -7.17 -13.33
CA ARG A 99 25.58 -7.48 -12.91
C ARG A 99 25.50 -7.88 -11.45
N THR A 100 26.04 -9.05 -11.17
CA THR A 100 26.06 -9.86 -9.95
C THR A 100 26.43 -9.17 -8.62
N ASP A 101 26.63 -7.85 -8.61
CA ASP A 101 27.01 -7.05 -7.44
C ASP A 101 25.82 -6.52 -6.62
N GLU A 102 24.58 -6.60 -7.12
CA GLU A 102 23.38 -6.15 -6.39
C GLU A 102 23.05 -7.00 -5.14
N ALA A 103 23.68 -8.18 -4.99
CA ALA A 103 23.54 -9.04 -3.83
C ALA A 103 24.22 -8.52 -2.55
N ARG A 104 25.01 -7.42 -2.61
CA ARG A 104 25.76 -6.93 -1.43
C ARG A 104 25.31 -5.63 -0.81
N ALA A 105 24.62 -4.75 -1.54
CA ALA A 105 23.84 -3.65 -0.98
C ALA A 105 23.07 -2.94 -2.10
N PRO A 106 21.74 -3.15 -2.26
CA PRO A 106 20.99 -2.44 -3.27
C PRO A 106 21.06 -0.92 -3.03
N GLN A 107 21.36 -0.17 -4.10
CA GLN A 107 21.38 1.30 -4.06
C GLN A 107 20.04 1.82 -3.53
N THR A 108 20.08 2.66 -2.49
CA THR A 108 18.87 3.28 -1.94
C THR A 108 18.36 4.41 -2.84
N LEU A 109 17.08 4.73 -2.73
CA LEU A 109 16.48 5.88 -3.41
C LEU A 109 17.25 7.18 -3.10
N GLY A 110 17.57 7.42 -1.84
CA GLY A 110 18.34 8.59 -1.43
C GLY A 110 19.73 8.66 -2.08
N ALA A 111 20.42 7.53 -2.21
CA ALA A 111 21.71 7.46 -2.92
C ALA A 111 21.55 7.76 -4.41
N PHE A 112 20.55 7.17 -5.07
CA PHE A 112 20.24 7.42 -6.48
C PHE A 112 19.91 8.89 -6.76
N LEU A 113 19.11 9.53 -5.89
CA LEU A 113 18.73 10.93 -6.04
C LEU A 113 19.92 11.88 -5.84
N ARG A 114 20.83 11.56 -4.92
CA ARG A 114 22.06 12.32 -4.69
C ARG A 114 23.00 12.22 -5.88
N GLU A 115 23.23 11.01 -6.39
CA GLU A 115 24.05 10.76 -7.57
C GLU A 115 23.49 11.49 -8.81
N GLY A 116 22.17 11.47 -8.98
CA GLY A 116 21.47 12.20 -10.03
C GLY A 116 21.40 13.72 -9.85
N ARG A 117 21.95 14.27 -8.76
CA ARG A 117 21.91 15.70 -8.41
C ARG A 117 20.50 16.29 -8.49
N PHE A 118 19.52 15.59 -7.92
CA PHE A 118 18.16 16.11 -7.78
C PHE A 118 18.09 17.16 -6.66
N SER A 119 17.34 18.23 -6.90
CA SER A 119 17.17 19.29 -5.90
C SER A 119 16.46 18.79 -4.64
N SER A 120 16.77 19.38 -3.49
CA SER A 120 16.03 19.10 -2.23
C SER A 120 14.53 19.37 -2.39
N TYR A 121 14.17 20.38 -3.20
CA TYR A 121 12.78 20.69 -3.51
C TYR A 121 12.10 19.53 -4.25
N PHE A 122 12.75 18.93 -5.26
CA PHE A 122 12.24 17.74 -5.96
C PHE A 122 12.08 16.54 -5.02
N VAL A 123 13.09 16.29 -4.17
CA VAL A 123 13.02 15.20 -3.20
C VAL A 123 11.82 15.39 -2.28
N ALA A 124 11.68 16.57 -1.67
CA ALA A 124 10.64 16.84 -0.69
C ALA A 124 9.23 16.99 -1.28
N HIS A 125 9.07 17.62 -2.45
CA HIS A 125 7.75 17.99 -2.99
C HIS A 125 7.24 17.03 -4.07
N PHE A 126 8.05 16.08 -4.53
CA PHE A 126 7.61 15.07 -5.51
C PHE A 126 7.96 13.65 -5.05
N MET A 127 9.25 13.36 -4.85
CA MET A 127 9.66 11.97 -4.70
C MET A 127 9.25 11.36 -3.36
N THR A 128 9.49 12.07 -2.26
CA THR A 128 9.03 11.66 -0.93
C THR A 128 7.51 11.48 -0.90
N PRO A 129 6.68 12.45 -1.34
CA PRO A 129 5.24 12.26 -1.43
C PRO A 129 4.84 10.99 -2.18
N VAL A 130 5.41 10.74 -3.37
CA VAL A 130 5.08 9.55 -4.19
C VAL A 130 5.33 8.26 -3.39
N VAL A 131 6.48 8.11 -2.74
CA VAL A 131 6.79 6.88 -1.97
C VAL A 131 5.95 6.81 -0.70
N SER A 132 5.87 7.90 0.06
CA SER A 132 5.11 7.96 1.31
C SER A 132 3.62 7.71 1.11
N CYS A 133 3.04 8.16 0.00
CA CYS A 133 1.65 7.88 -0.33
C CYS A 133 1.43 6.39 -0.62
N VAL A 134 2.29 5.80 -1.45
CA VAL A 134 2.13 4.41 -1.90
C VAL A 134 2.34 3.40 -0.76
N TRP A 135 3.28 3.64 0.14
CA TRP A 135 3.62 2.71 1.24
C TRP A 135 3.35 3.25 2.64
N SER A 136 2.62 4.37 2.78
CA SER A 136 2.23 4.94 4.07
C SER A 136 3.41 5.03 5.06
N CYS A 137 4.55 5.51 4.58
CA CYS A 137 5.81 5.51 5.33
C CYS A 137 6.36 6.92 5.52
N ALA A 138 7.11 7.09 6.62
CA ALA A 138 7.77 8.35 6.93
C ALA A 138 8.78 8.75 5.84
N PRO A 139 9.02 10.05 5.63
CA PRO A 139 9.97 10.56 4.63
C PRO A 139 11.36 9.93 4.66
N GLU A 140 11.88 9.64 5.85
CA GLU A 140 13.21 9.06 6.03
C GLU A 140 13.26 7.60 5.58
N THR A 141 12.20 6.84 5.90
CA THR A 141 12.00 5.47 5.42
C THR A 141 11.90 5.44 3.89
N ALA A 142 11.16 6.39 3.30
CA ALA A 142 11.03 6.49 1.84
C ALA A 142 12.39 6.61 1.13
N LEU A 143 13.37 7.31 1.70
CA LEU A 143 14.70 7.46 1.09
C LEU A 143 15.59 6.21 1.22
N ARG A 144 15.28 5.31 2.16
CA ARG A 144 16.01 4.04 2.35
C ARG A 144 15.55 2.93 1.42
N TYR A 145 14.44 3.14 0.72
CA TYR A 145 13.85 2.16 -0.18
C TYR A 145 14.85 1.70 -1.26
N PRO A 146 14.95 0.39 -1.57
CA PRO A 146 15.80 -0.10 -2.65
C PRO A 146 15.35 0.48 -4.01
N ALA A 147 16.22 1.25 -4.68
CA ALA A 147 15.86 2.07 -5.84
C ALA A 147 15.35 1.23 -7.01
N ARG A 148 16.07 0.15 -7.37
CA ARG A 148 15.65 -0.75 -8.46
C ARG A 148 14.31 -1.41 -8.17
N TYR A 149 14.09 -1.89 -6.95
CA TYR A 149 12.83 -2.52 -6.53
C TYR A 149 11.65 -1.54 -6.62
N LEU A 150 11.83 -0.30 -6.12
CA LEU A 150 10.87 0.80 -6.28
C LEU A 150 10.58 1.10 -7.74
N PHE A 151 11.61 1.20 -8.59
CA PHE A 151 11.42 1.56 -10.00
C PHE A 151 10.75 0.45 -10.78
N ARG A 152 11.00 -0.83 -10.46
CA ARG A 152 10.24 -1.96 -11.03
C ARG A 152 8.76 -1.82 -10.71
N PHE A 153 8.41 -1.49 -9.46
CA PHE A 153 7.03 -1.20 -9.07
C PHE A 153 6.44 -0.03 -9.86
N LEU A 154 7.13 1.12 -9.90
CA LEU A 154 6.63 2.31 -10.60
C LEU A 154 6.47 2.06 -12.11
N ALA A 155 7.37 1.29 -12.73
CA ALA A 155 7.26 0.90 -14.13
C ALA A 155 6.04 0.00 -14.36
N HIS A 156 5.89 -1.03 -13.54
CA HIS A 156 4.78 -1.99 -13.61
C HIS A 156 3.41 -1.32 -13.48
N HIS A 157 3.31 -0.25 -12.67
CA HIS A 157 2.08 0.50 -12.45
C HIS A 157 1.91 1.73 -13.38
N GLY A 158 2.78 1.91 -14.39
CA GLY A 158 2.68 3.04 -15.32
C GLY A 158 2.91 4.41 -14.66
N MET A 159 3.71 4.45 -13.59
CA MET A 159 4.06 5.64 -12.82
C MET A 159 5.43 6.24 -13.18
N LEU A 160 6.17 5.62 -14.11
CA LEU A 160 7.40 6.19 -14.71
C LEU A 160 7.15 6.89 -16.06
N THR A 161 5.89 7.18 -16.38
CA THR A 161 5.46 7.91 -17.57
C THR A 161 4.48 9.02 -17.18
N VAL A 162 4.30 10.00 -18.05
CA VAL A 162 3.34 11.11 -17.82
C VAL A 162 1.94 10.75 -18.32
N SER A 163 1.83 9.70 -19.14
CA SER A 163 0.59 9.19 -19.74
C SER A 163 0.60 7.65 -19.76
N GLY A 164 -0.55 7.05 -20.02
CA GLY A 164 -0.68 5.59 -20.14
C GLY A 164 -0.75 4.85 -18.81
N SER A 165 -1.03 5.55 -17.71
CA SER A 165 -1.35 4.90 -16.45
C SER A 165 -2.62 4.05 -16.60
N PRO A 166 -2.67 2.87 -15.96
CA PRO A 166 -3.81 1.97 -16.08
C PRO A 166 -5.08 2.62 -15.54
N VAL A 167 -6.23 2.22 -16.10
CA VAL A 167 -7.54 2.60 -15.55
C VAL A 167 -7.74 1.86 -14.24
N TRP A 168 -7.80 2.63 -13.15
CA TRP A 168 -8.07 2.10 -11.83
C TRP A 168 -9.55 1.78 -11.65
N ARG A 169 -9.82 0.79 -10.81
CA ARG A 169 -11.17 0.31 -10.50
C ARG A 169 -11.28 0.03 -9.01
N THR A 170 -12.49 0.09 -8.48
CA THR A 170 -12.85 -0.24 -7.10
C THR A 170 -13.99 -1.27 -7.09
N VAL A 171 -14.16 -1.98 -5.99
CA VAL A 171 -15.27 -2.95 -5.83
C VAL A 171 -16.56 -2.18 -5.59
N SER A 172 -17.58 -2.44 -6.41
CA SER A 172 -18.89 -1.81 -6.24
C SER A 172 -19.54 -2.31 -4.95
N GLY A 173 -19.96 -1.40 -4.07
CA GLY A 173 -20.44 -1.73 -2.72
C GLY A 173 -19.34 -1.88 -1.67
N GLY A 174 -18.07 -1.69 -2.04
CA GLY A 174 -16.91 -1.76 -1.15
C GLY A 174 -16.27 -3.15 -1.07
N SER A 175 -15.02 -3.19 -0.64
CA SER A 175 -14.16 -4.39 -0.58
C SER A 175 -14.78 -5.56 0.21
N ARG A 176 -15.55 -5.26 1.27
CA ARG A 176 -16.28 -6.27 2.06
C ARG A 176 -17.14 -7.20 1.19
N THR A 177 -17.65 -6.71 0.05
CA THR A 177 -18.51 -7.46 -0.85
C THR A 177 -17.82 -8.72 -1.42
N TYR A 178 -16.53 -8.67 -1.76
CA TYR A 178 -15.84 -9.88 -2.24
C TYR A 178 -15.46 -10.80 -1.08
N VAL A 179 -15.11 -10.24 0.08
CA VAL A 179 -14.79 -11.02 1.28
C VAL A 179 -15.98 -11.87 1.72
N GLU A 180 -17.19 -11.29 1.71
CA GLU A 180 -18.42 -12.02 2.02
C GLU A 180 -18.72 -13.12 1.00
N ARG A 181 -18.36 -12.91 -0.28
CA ARG A 181 -18.52 -13.95 -1.30
C ARG A 181 -17.51 -15.09 -1.15
N VAL A 182 -16.25 -14.79 -0.84
CA VAL A 182 -15.23 -15.79 -0.52
C VAL A 182 -15.67 -16.60 0.70
N ALA A 183 -16.11 -15.94 1.78
CA ALA A 183 -16.52 -16.60 3.01
C ALA A 183 -17.67 -17.61 2.81
N LYS A 184 -18.56 -17.36 1.85
CA LYS A 184 -19.66 -18.28 1.49
C LYS A 184 -19.19 -19.55 0.77
N GLN A 185 -17.95 -19.59 0.28
CA GLN A 185 -17.33 -20.77 -0.36
C GLN A 185 -16.51 -21.61 0.63
N LEU A 186 -16.42 -21.19 1.89
CA LEU A 186 -15.62 -21.89 2.91
C LEU A 186 -16.53 -22.76 3.78
N ASP A 187 -16.05 -23.96 4.13
CA ASP A 187 -16.79 -24.89 5.02
C ASP A 187 -17.04 -24.28 6.40
N SER A 188 -16.09 -23.50 6.90
CA SER A 188 -16.18 -22.85 8.20
C SER A 188 -15.41 -21.53 8.23
N VAL A 189 -15.97 -20.56 8.96
CA VAL A 189 -15.34 -19.26 9.24
C VAL A 189 -15.48 -18.97 10.73
N HIS A 190 -14.35 -18.93 11.43
CA HIS A 190 -14.30 -18.67 12.87
C HIS A 190 -13.85 -17.23 13.13
N THR A 191 -14.81 -16.32 13.27
CA THR A 191 -14.55 -14.92 13.65
C THR A 191 -14.34 -14.78 15.15
N SER A 192 -13.52 -13.82 15.59
CA SER A 192 -13.25 -13.59 17.01
C SER A 192 -12.62 -14.80 17.71
N THR A 193 -11.85 -15.60 16.95
CA THR A 193 -11.10 -16.76 17.45
C THR A 193 -9.62 -16.57 17.18
N PRO A 194 -8.90 -15.73 17.96
CA PRO A 194 -7.47 -15.55 17.77
C PRO A 194 -6.73 -16.87 17.98
N VAL A 195 -5.83 -17.21 17.05
CA VAL A 195 -4.90 -18.34 17.22
C VAL A 195 -3.75 -17.87 18.10
N ARG A 196 -3.37 -18.68 19.09
CA ARG A 196 -2.25 -18.41 20.00
C ARG A 196 -1.02 -19.25 19.68
N ALA A 197 -1.21 -20.48 19.22
CA ALA A 197 -0.09 -21.38 18.94
C ALA A 197 -0.40 -22.35 17.80
N VAL A 198 0.64 -22.68 17.04
CA VAL A 198 0.68 -23.65 15.96
C VAL A 198 1.87 -24.57 16.24
N ARG A 199 1.58 -25.82 16.58
CA ARG A 199 2.61 -26.84 16.85
C ARG A 199 2.58 -27.88 15.75
N ARG A 200 3.70 -28.02 15.05
CA ARG A 200 3.86 -28.99 13.97
C ARG A 200 4.21 -30.37 14.52
N HIS A 201 3.78 -31.38 13.78
CA HIS A 201 4.09 -32.79 13.98
C HIS A 201 4.50 -33.38 12.62
N PRO A 202 5.15 -34.56 12.58
CA PRO A 202 5.59 -35.17 11.31
C PRO A 202 4.49 -35.29 10.26
N ASP A 203 3.25 -35.58 10.70
CA ASP A 203 2.11 -35.87 9.83
C ASP A 203 0.98 -34.83 9.95
N GLY A 204 1.24 -33.66 10.54
CA GLY A 204 0.19 -32.66 10.69
C GLY A 204 0.51 -31.50 11.63
N VAL A 205 -0.53 -30.82 12.09
CA VAL A 205 -0.40 -29.61 12.88
C VAL A 205 -1.54 -29.47 13.88
N ARG A 206 -1.19 -29.06 15.10
CA ARG A 206 -2.13 -28.70 16.15
C ARG A 206 -2.23 -27.19 16.27
N ILE A 207 -3.45 -26.65 16.15
CA ILE A 207 -3.76 -25.25 16.34
C ILE A 207 -4.41 -25.06 17.70
N THR A 208 -3.96 -24.06 18.46
CA THR A 208 -4.52 -23.67 19.76
C THR A 208 -5.06 -22.24 19.67
N SER A 209 -6.35 -22.04 19.95
CA SER A 209 -6.96 -20.71 20.07
C SER A 209 -6.65 -20.07 21.43
N GLU A 210 -6.88 -18.77 21.54
CA GLU A 210 -6.59 -17.98 22.75
C GLU A 210 -7.34 -18.49 24.00
N ASP A 211 -8.55 -19.02 23.82
CA ASP A 211 -9.35 -19.63 24.89
C ASP A 211 -8.90 -21.06 25.28
N GLY A 212 -7.81 -21.56 24.69
CA GLY A 212 -7.20 -22.84 25.01
C GLY A 212 -7.82 -24.04 24.27
N ARG A 213 -8.83 -23.85 23.42
CA ARG A 213 -9.32 -24.93 22.56
C ARG A 213 -8.25 -25.34 21.55
N THR A 214 -8.13 -26.65 21.31
CA THR A 214 -7.17 -27.22 20.36
C THR A 214 -7.88 -28.02 19.28
N ALA A 215 -7.37 -27.95 18.06
CA ALA A 215 -7.80 -28.79 16.95
C ALA A 215 -6.59 -29.24 16.12
N ASP A 216 -6.65 -30.48 15.63
CA ASP A 216 -5.63 -31.09 14.78
C ASP A 216 -6.06 -31.02 13.31
N TYR A 217 -5.10 -30.77 12.42
CA TYR A 217 -5.28 -30.67 10.97
C TYR A 217 -4.09 -31.32 10.26
N ASP A 218 -4.26 -31.71 9.00
CA ASP A 218 -3.18 -32.28 8.19
C ASP A 218 -2.17 -31.20 7.74
N SER A 219 -2.65 -29.99 7.44
CA SER A 219 -1.83 -28.88 6.98
C SER A 219 -2.39 -27.53 7.48
N VAL A 220 -1.54 -26.50 7.47
CA VAL A 220 -1.91 -25.12 7.80
C VAL A 220 -1.33 -24.13 6.79
N VAL A 221 -2.13 -23.10 6.45
CA VAL A 221 -1.65 -21.90 5.77
C VAL A 221 -1.61 -20.74 6.76
N LEU A 222 -0.42 -20.20 7.01
CA LEU A 222 -0.23 -19.00 7.82
C LEU A 222 -0.36 -17.75 6.92
N ALA A 223 -1.57 -17.16 6.91
CA ALA A 223 -1.91 -15.97 6.15
C ALA A 223 -1.86 -14.66 6.98
N THR A 224 -0.92 -14.59 7.93
CA THR A 224 -0.74 -13.46 8.88
C THR A 224 0.51 -12.63 8.53
N HIS A 225 0.76 -11.53 9.24
CA HIS A 225 2.06 -10.85 9.11
C HIS A 225 3.22 -11.79 9.52
N PRO A 226 4.43 -11.67 8.94
CA PRO A 226 5.59 -12.50 9.24
C PRO A 226 5.96 -12.56 10.73
N ASP A 227 5.88 -11.43 11.43
CA ASP A 227 6.14 -11.36 12.86
C ASP A 227 5.06 -12.07 13.69
N GLN A 228 3.80 -12.01 13.24
CA GLN A 228 2.70 -12.78 13.81
C GLN A 228 2.91 -14.27 13.56
N ALA A 229 3.24 -14.68 12.34
CA ALA A 229 3.52 -16.08 12.00
C ALA A 229 4.62 -16.65 12.91
N LEU A 230 5.72 -15.93 13.10
CA LEU A 230 6.80 -16.32 14.02
C LEU A 230 6.34 -16.48 15.47
N ARG A 231 5.43 -15.62 15.95
CA ARG A 231 4.87 -15.73 17.31
C ARG A 231 3.91 -16.90 17.46
N LEU A 232 3.21 -17.28 16.39
CA LEU A 232 2.27 -18.40 16.39
C LEU A 232 2.99 -19.75 16.39
N LEU A 233 4.12 -19.87 15.71
CA LEU A 233 4.89 -21.13 15.63
C LEU A 233 5.47 -21.49 17.00
N ALA A 234 5.19 -22.71 17.45
CA ALA A 234 5.76 -23.25 18.69
C ALA A 234 7.25 -23.65 18.52
N ASP A 235 7.66 -23.93 17.29
CA ASP A 235 8.95 -24.52 16.93
C ASP A 235 9.60 -23.86 15.68
N PRO A 236 9.67 -22.52 15.55
CA PRO A 236 10.15 -21.91 14.31
C PRO A 236 11.59 -22.32 13.99
N THR A 237 11.84 -22.68 12.73
CA THR A 237 13.19 -23.05 12.25
C THR A 237 14.08 -21.82 12.13
N ASP A 238 15.39 -22.02 11.98
CA ASP A 238 16.33 -20.90 11.79
C ASP A 238 16.06 -20.14 10.49
N ASP A 239 15.68 -20.85 9.41
CA ASP A 239 15.29 -20.24 8.13
C ASP A 239 14.02 -19.40 8.26
N GLU A 240 13.03 -19.86 9.03
CA GLU A 240 11.82 -19.11 9.33
C GLU A 240 12.15 -17.84 10.12
N ARG A 241 12.97 -17.96 11.19
CA ARG A 241 13.40 -16.81 12.00
C ARG A 241 14.17 -15.79 11.17
N GLY A 242 15.11 -16.26 10.34
CA GLY A 242 15.93 -15.41 9.48
C GLY A 242 15.11 -14.70 8.41
N THR A 243 14.25 -15.43 7.72
CA THR A 243 13.47 -14.91 6.59
C THR A 243 12.31 -14.05 7.08
N LEU A 244 11.42 -14.58 7.93
CA LEU A 244 10.23 -13.86 8.40
C LEU A 244 10.61 -12.70 9.35
N GLY A 245 11.71 -12.83 10.10
CA GLY A 245 12.19 -11.81 11.03
C GLY A 245 12.79 -10.57 10.37
N ALA A 246 13.12 -10.64 9.07
CA ALA A 246 13.63 -9.52 8.29
C ALA A 246 12.54 -8.50 7.90
N PHE A 247 11.27 -8.89 7.96
CA PHE A 247 10.16 -8.01 7.61
C PHE A 247 9.79 -7.10 8.79
N ARG A 248 9.57 -5.81 8.48
CA ARG A 248 9.16 -4.79 9.45
C ARG A 248 7.90 -4.11 8.97
N TYR A 249 7.13 -3.58 9.91
CA TYR A 249 5.88 -2.87 9.65
C TYR A 249 5.89 -1.51 10.33
N SER A 250 5.34 -0.51 9.64
CA SER A 250 5.01 0.78 10.23
C SER A 250 3.56 0.78 10.69
N ARG A 251 3.36 1.10 11.96
CA ARG A 251 2.03 1.23 12.56
C ARG A 251 1.53 2.65 12.33
N ASN A 252 0.43 2.79 11.61
CA ASN A 252 -0.16 4.06 11.21
C ASN A 252 -1.54 4.21 11.85
N GLU A 253 -1.72 5.27 12.63
CA GLU A 253 -3.05 5.68 13.08
C GLU A 253 -3.81 6.32 11.92
N THR A 254 -5.06 5.91 11.78
CA THR A 254 -5.91 6.33 10.68
C THR A 254 -7.29 6.69 11.19
N VAL A 255 -7.83 7.79 10.67
CA VAL A 255 -9.18 8.24 11.02
C VAL A 255 -10.02 8.35 9.78
N LEU A 256 -11.26 7.89 9.87
CA LEU A 256 -12.32 8.14 8.89
C LEU A 256 -13.16 9.31 9.41
N HIS A 257 -13.33 10.35 8.61
CA HIS A 257 -13.95 11.61 9.03
C HIS A 257 -14.63 12.35 7.86
N THR A 258 -15.38 13.42 8.18
CA THR A 258 -16.02 14.32 7.20
C THR A 258 -15.41 15.73 7.13
N ASP A 259 -14.23 15.90 7.72
CA ASP A 259 -13.48 17.17 7.67
C ASP A 259 -12.77 17.37 6.32
N ALA A 260 -13.43 18.11 5.42
CA ALA A 260 -12.89 18.51 4.13
C ALA A 260 -11.73 19.53 4.23
N GLY A 261 -11.46 20.11 5.41
CA GLY A 261 -10.36 21.05 5.64
C GLY A 261 -8.96 20.44 5.47
N LEU A 262 -8.87 19.11 5.58
CA LEU A 262 -7.64 18.35 5.32
C LEU A 262 -7.38 18.11 3.83
N LEU A 263 -8.36 18.37 2.96
CA LEU A 263 -8.15 18.35 1.51
C LEU A 263 -7.48 19.65 1.01
N PRO A 264 -6.89 19.65 -0.21
CA PRO A 264 -6.37 20.87 -0.81
C PRO A 264 -7.43 21.98 -0.93
N ARG A 265 -7.00 23.23 -0.74
CA ARG A 265 -7.88 24.40 -0.80
C ARG A 265 -8.26 24.71 -2.25
N SER A 266 -7.32 24.53 -3.17
CA SER A 266 -7.52 24.74 -4.60
C SER A 266 -8.29 23.56 -5.19
N SER A 267 -9.46 23.81 -5.79
CA SER A 267 -10.30 22.77 -6.39
C SER A 267 -9.57 21.97 -7.48
N GLY A 268 -8.67 22.61 -8.23
CA GLY A 268 -7.81 21.95 -9.21
C GLY A 268 -6.85 20.93 -8.60
N ALA A 269 -6.41 21.15 -7.35
CA ALA A 269 -5.50 20.29 -6.63
C ALA A 269 -6.21 19.20 -5.80
N ARG A 270 -7.52 19.30 -5.53
CA ARG A 270 -8.26 18.24 -4.83
C ARG A 270 -8.22 16.95 -5.64
N ALA A 271 -7.57 15.94 -5.07
CA ALA A 271 -7.28 14.67 -5.70
C ALA A 271 -7.85 13.51 -4.89
N SER A 272 -7.71 12.29 -5.40
CA SER A 272 -8.05 11.08 -4.65
C SER A 272 -7.12 10.88 -3.45
N TRP A 273 -5.83 11.15 -3.62
CA TRP A 273 -4.79 11.00 -2.60
C TRP A 273 -4.15 12.36 -2.37
N ASN A 274 -4.13 12.87 -1.14
CA ASN A 274 -3.70 14.23 -0.86
C ASN A 274 -2.62 14.24 0.20
N TYR A 275 -1.37 14.44 -0.23
CA TYR A 275 -0.21 14.51 0.66
C TYR A 275 -0.08 15.93 1.23
N LEU A 276 0.04 16.01 2.56
CA LEU A 276 0.21 17.26 3.28
C LEU A 276 1.64 17.38 3.81
N MET A 277 2.28 18.51 3.51
CA MET A 277 3.57 18.90 4.06
C MET A 277 3.36 20.09 5.00
N PRO A 278 3.58 19.94 6.31
CA PRO A 278 3.54 21.06 7.25
C PRO A 278 4.60 22.14 6.97
N SER A 279 5.74 21.75 6.38
CA SER A 279 6.83 22.67 6.02
C SER A 279 7.58 22.24 4.75
N CYS A 280 8.42 23.12 4.20
CA CYS A 280 9.25 22.80 3.02
C CYS A 280 10.51 21.98 3.33
N HIS A 281 10.96 21.98 4.59
CA HIS A 281 12.33 21.58 4.94
C HIS A 281 12.38 20.55 6.07
N THR A 282 11.41 20.56 6.97
CA THR A 282 11.34 19.61 8.07
C THR A 282 10.69 18.33 7.54
N PRO A 283 11.41 17.20 7.50
CA PRO A 283 10.77 15.90 7.32
C PRO A 283 9.75 15.76 8.45
N ALA A 284 8.50 15.50 8.10
CA ALA A 284 7.53 15.16 9.14
C ALA A 284 7.91 13.80 9.73
N ASP A 285 7.86 13.67 11.05
CA ASP A 285 8.09 12.39 11.75
C ASP A 285 7.07 11.32 11.34
N ARG A 286 5.95 11.75 10.73
CA ARG A 286 4.82 10.93 10.30
C ARG A 286 4.35 11.32 8.90
N VAL A 287 3.80 10.34 8.18
CA VAL A 287 3.12 10.57 6.91
C VAL A 287 1.75 11.21 7.16
N GLN A 288 1.43 12.28 6.43
CA GLN A 288 0.10 12.89 6.45
C GLN A 288 -0.53 12.82 5.07
N VAL A 289 -1.47 11.89 4.91
CA VAL A 289 -2.15 11.62 3.65
C VAL A 289 -3.64 11.51 3.90
N SER A 290 -4.42 12.30 3.17
CA SER A 290 -5.88 12.23 3.15
C SER A 290 -6.38 11.62 1.85
N TYR A 291 -7.06 10.48 1.95
CA TYR A 291 -7.75 9.82 0.85
C TYR A 291 -9.19 10.32 0.76
N HIS A 292 -9.54 10.92 -0.39
CA HIS A 292 -10.91 11.37 -0.64
C HIS A 292 -11.73 10.21 -1.20
N MET A 293 -12.52 9.58 -0.33
CA MET A 293 -13.19 8.31 -0.61
C MET A 293 -14.30 8.45 -1.64
N ASN A 294 -14.96 9.60 -1.72
CA ASN A 294 -15.98 9.84 -2.74
C ASN A 294 -15.39 9.74 -4.16
N ARG A 295 -14.15 10.19 -4.37
CA ARG A 295 -13.45 10.04 -5.66
C ARG A 295 -13.00 8.61 -5.92
N LEU A 296 -12.41 7.97 -4.91
CA LEU A 296 -11.82 6.63 -5.04
C LEU A 296 -12.90 5.57 -5.21
N GLN A 297 -13.93 5.59 -4.38
CA GLN A 297 -15.00 4.59 -4.41
C GLN A 297 -16.19 5.01 -5.28
N ARG A 298 -16.20 6.23 -5.83
CA ARG A 298 -17.36 6.84 -6.52
C ARG A 298 -18.60 6.83 -5.62
N LEU A 299 -18.42 7.23 -4.36
CA LEU A 299 -19.55 7.36 -3.44
C LEU A 299 -20.44 8.50 -3.93
N ASP A 300 -21.70 8.17 -4.18
CA ASP A 300 -22.76 9.16 -4.40
C ASP A 300 -23.25 9.61 -3.03
N ALA A 301 -22.49 10.49 -2.39
CA ALA A 301 -22.79 11.05 -1.07
C ALA A 301 -22.64 12.58 -1.11
N THR A 302 -23.46 13.28 -0.34
CA THR A 302 -23.38 14.73 -0.16
C THR A 302 -22.17 15.14 0.69
N ASP A 303 -21.84 14.31 1.70
CA ASP A 303 -20.71 14.54 2.58
C ASP A 303 -19.40 14.08 1.94
N ASP A 304 -18.32 14.81 2.19
CA ASP A 304 -16.96 14.35 1.87
C ASP A 304 -16.55 13.28 2.89
N TYR A 305 -16.37 12.03 2.48
CA TYR A 305 -15.75 11.00 3.30
C TYR A 305 -14.25 10.98 3.05
N VAL A 306 -13.47 11.13 4.12
CA VAL A 306 -12.01 11.22 4.06
C VAL A 306 -11.38 10.23 5.04
N VAL A 307 -10.41 9.47 4.55
CA VAL A 307 -9.56 8.61 5.39
C VAL A 307 -8.20 9.28 5.48
N THR A 308 -7.76 9.65 6.69
CA THR A 308 -6.48 10.36 6.88
C THR A 308 -5.53 9.56 7.78
N LEU A 309 -4.28 9.40 7.32
CA LEU A 309 -3.16 8.89 8.10
C LEU A 309 -2.45 10.03 8.81
N GLY A 310 -2.01 9.78 10.05
CA GLY A 310 -1.29 10.78 10.85
C GLY A 310 -2.14 12.02 11.13
N ALA A 311 -3.44 11.81 11.33
CA ALA A 311 -4.44 12.86 11.53
C ALA A 311 -4.51 13.41 12.96
N ASP A 312 -3.67 12.90 13.85
CA ASP A 312 -3.62 13.05 15.31
C ASP A 312 -4.40 14.28 15.84
N ASP A 313 -3.88 15.47 15.56
CA ASP A 313 -4.34 16.78 16.05
C ASP A 313 -5.04 17.64 14.99
N ARG A 314 -5.07 17.19 13.73
CA ARG A 314 -5.53 18.01 12.61
C ARG A 314 -6.99 17.78 12.22
N ALA A 315 -7.51 16.57 12.42
CA ALA A 315 -8.91 16.30 12.14
C ALA A 315 -9.81 16.86 13.25
N ASP A 316 -10.84 17.63 12.87
CA ASP A 316 -11.89 18.07 13.80
C ASP A 316 -12.50 16.86 14.53
N PRO A 317 -12.36 16.74 15.87
CA PRO A 317 -12.85 15.59 16.63
C PRO A 317 -14.36 15.36 16.50
N SER A 318 -15.14 16.43 16.25
CA SER A 318 -16.59 16.34 16.05
C SER A 318 -16.99 15.70 14.72
N ARG A 319 -16.05 15.61 13.77
CA ARG A 319 -16.25 15.05 12.44
C ARG A 319 -15.65 13.65 12.27
N VAL A 320 -15.04 13.08 13.33
CA VAL A 320 -14.45 11.74 13.28
C VAL A 320 -15.54 10.68 13.41
N LEU A 321 -15.60 9.78 12.43
CA LEU A 321 -16.56 8.68 12.36
C LEU A 321 -15.97 7.37 12.88
N ALA A 322 -14.68 7.13 12.66
CA ALA A 322 -13.98 5.95 13.16
C ALA A 322 -12.48 6.21 13.29
N ARG A 323 -11.84 5.46 14.19
CA ARG A 323 -10.37 5.40 14.34
C ARG A 323 -9.93 3.96 14.16
N MET A 324 -8.88 3.76 13.38
CA MET A 324 -8.30 2.46 13.07
C MET A 324 -6.78 2.55 13.14
N VAL A 325 -6.14 1.38 13.23
CA VAL A 325 -4.70 1.26 13.14
C VAL A 325 -4.39 0.27 12.04
N TYR A 326 -3.54 0.68 11.09
CA TYR A 326 -3.05 -0.18 10.02
C TYR A 326 -1.54 -0.36 10.12
N GLU A 327 -1.08 -1.55 9.80
CA GLU A 327 0.34 -1.87 9.70
C GLU A 327 0.71 -1.99 8.22
N HIS A 328 1.67 -1.18 7.77
CA HIS A 328 2.14 -1.21 6.38
C HIS A 328 3.54 -1.80 6.32
N PRO A 329 3.85 -2.66 5.33
CA PRO A 329 5.18 -3.25 5.19
C PRO A 329 6.22 -2.16 4.91
N VAL A 330 7.35 -2.25 5.61
CA VAL A 330 8.52 -1.41 5.39
C VAL A 330 9.52 -2.17 4.54
N TYR A 331 9.77 -1.67 3.34
CA TYR A 331 10.76 -2.27 2.44
C TYR A 331 12.13 -1.67 2.64
N THR A 332 13.05 -2.52 3.05
CA THR A 332 14.47 -2.20 3.18
C THR A 332 15.29 -3.15 2.29
N PRO A 333 16.58 -2.88 2.08
CA PRO A 333 17.48 -3.84 1.45
C PRO A 333 17.38 -5.26 2.04
N GLU A 334 17.28 -5.35 3.37
CA GLU A 334 17.21 -6.60 4.12
C GLU A 334 15.90 -7.34 3.86
N SER A 335 14.76 -6.64 3.95
CA SER A 335 13.44 -7.28 3.74
C SER A 335 13.24 -7.73 2.29
N VAL A 336 13.70 -6.96 1.30
CA VAL A 336 13.62 -7.34 -0.12
C VAL A 336 14.53 -8.54 -0.41
N THR A 337 15.71 -8.61 0.21
CA THR A 337 16.59 -9.77 0.07
C THR A 337 15.94 -11.03 0.66
N ALA A 338 15.29 -10.91 1.83
CA ALA A 338 14.61 -12.01 2.48
C ALA A 338 13.44 -12.59 1.65
N GLN A 339 12.82 -11.81 0.76
CA GLN A 339 11.74 -12.31 -0.10
C GLN A 339 12.16 -13.52 -0.95
N ALA A 340 13.44 -13.63 -1.33
CA ALA A 340 13.95 -14.76 -2.10
C ALA A 340 13.91 -16.09 -1.32
N GLY A 341 13.92 -16.04 0.02
CA GLY A 341 13.83 -17.23 0.88
C GLY A 341 12.40 -17.72 1.13
N LEU A 342 11.39 -16.89 0.88
CA LEU A 342 9.99 -17.22 1.20
C LEU A 342 9.47 -18.52 0.54
N PRO A 343 9.73 -18.79 -0.76
CA PRO A 343 9.23 -20.02 -1.38
C PRO A 343 9.73 -21.29 -0.72
N ALA A 344 10.95 -21.27 -0.17
CA ALA A 344 11.57 -22.43 0.47
C ALA A 344 10.98 -22.73 1.86
N LEU A 345 10.25 -21.78 2.47
CA LEU A 345 9.62 -22.00 3.78
C LEU A 345 8.35 -22.84 3.70
N SER A 346 7.69 -22.86 2.55
CA SER A 346 6.42 -23.59 2.38
C SER A 346 6.67 -25.05 1.99
N GLY A 347 5.93 -25.96 2.62
CA GLY A 347 6.00 -27.40 2.39
C GLY A 347 4.63 -28.08 2.57
N PRO A 348 4.60 -29.41 2.71
CA PRO A 348 3.34 -30.19 2.71
C PRO A 348 2.48 -30.00 3.97
N VAL A 349 3.09 -29.61 5.10
CA VAL A 349 2.37 -29.41 6.38
C VAL A 349 2.12 -27.94 6.68
N THR A 350 3.05 -27.05 6.31
CA THR A 350 2.95 -25.62 6.61
C THR A 350 3.29 -24.83 5.37
N ALA A 351 2.39 -23.93 4.99
CA ALA A 351 2.61 -22.97 3.92
C ALA A 351 2.36 -21.54 4.42
N TYR A 352 2.95 -20.58 3.73
CA TYR A 352 2.89 -19.17 4.09
C TYR A 352 2.23 -18.37 2.99
N ALA A 353 1.34 -17.45 3.35
CA ALA A 353 0.70 -16.54 2.43
C ALA A 353 0.64 -15.13 3.02
N GLY A 354 0.71 -14.13 2.16
CA GLY A 354 0.57 -12.73 2.56
C GLY A 354 1.26 -11.80 1.58
N ALA A 355 0.83 -10.54 1.58
CA ALA A 355 1.31 -9.53 0.64
C ALA A 355 2.83 -9.27 0.71
N TYR A 356 3.49 -9.70 1.80
CA TYR A 356 4.94 -9.65 1.97
C TYR A 356 5.72 -10.56 0.99
N HIS A 357 5.04 -11.42 0.22
CA HIS A 357 5.61 -12.16 -0.92
C HIS A 357 5.82 -11.30 -2.19
N GLY A 358 5.52 -10.00 -2.13
CA GLY A 358 5.75 -9.06 -3.23
C GLY A 358 5.79 -7.62 -2.74
N TRP A 359 5.17 -6.71 -3.48
CA TRP A 359 5.19 -5.27 -3.19
C TRP A 359 4.25 -4.82 -2.08
N GLY A 360 3.50 -5.75 -1.46
CA GLY A 360 2.66 -5.45 -0.31
C GLY A 360 1.22 -5.13 -0.70
N PHE A 361 0.82 -5.45 -1.93
CA PHE A 361 -0.51 -5.14 -2.46
C PHE A 361 -1.44 -6.37 -2.43
N HIS A 362 -2.72 -6.14 -2.69
CA HIS A 362 -3.74 -7.19 -2.69
C HIS A 362 -3.49 -8.29 -3.72
N GLU A 363 -2.90 -7.95 -4.87
CA GLU A 363 -2.47 -8.96 -5.84
C GLU A 363 -1.40 -9.88 -5.26
N ASP A 364 -0.43 -9.35 -4.51
CA ASP A 364 0.61 -10.16 -3.88
C ASP A 364 0.02 -11.10 -2.82
N GLY A 365 -0.94 -10.61 -2.04
CA GLY A 365 -1.71 -11.44 -1.11
C GLY A 365 -2.46 -12.57 -1.84
N CYS A 366 -3.21 -12.24 -2.90
CA CYS A 366 -3.96 -13.22 -3.67
C CYS A 366 -3.04 -14.26 -4.33
N ARG A 367 -1.99 -13.82 -5.04
CA ARG A 367 -0.98 -14.70 -5.66
C ARG A 367 -0.35 -15.63 -4.62
N SER A 368 0.07 -15.10 -3.46
CA SER A 368 0.70 -15.93 -2.42
C SER A 368 -0.25 -16.98 -1.84
N GLY A 369 -1.55 -16.70 -1.76
CA GLY A 369 -2.55 -17.71 -1.37
C GLY A 369 -2.64 -18.86 -2.38
N VAL A 370 -2.56 -18.55 -3.67
CA VAL A 370 -2.50 -19.56 -4.75
C VAL A 370 -1.22 -20.39 -4.67
N GLU A 371 -0.09 -19.76 -4.38
CA GLU A 371 1.20 -20.43 -4.19
C GLU A 371 1.18 -21.34 -2.95
N ALA A 372 0.60 -20.89 -1.84
CA ALA A 372 0.42 -21.69 -0.64
C ALA A 372 -0.49 -22.90 -0.88
N ALA A 373 -1.61 -22.72 -1.58
CA ALA A 373 -2.47 -23.84 -1.99
C ALA A 373 -1.71 -24.85 -2.86
N ARG A 374 -0.87 -24.37 -3.78
CA ARG A 374 -0.02 -25.23 -4.62
C ARG A 374 1.01 -26.01 -3.82
N ALA A 375 1.61 -25.42 -2.79
CA ALA A 375 2.54 -26.12 -1.90
C ALA A 375 1.87 -27.29 -1.17
N LEU A 376 0.56 -27.20 -0.93
CA LEU A 376 -0.28 -28.26 -0.35
C LEU A 376 -0.90 -29.19 -1.41
N GLY A 377 -0.46 -29.11 -2.67
CA GLY A 377 -0.91 -29.99 -3.76
C GLY A 377 -2.21 -29.55 -4.47
N VAL A 378 -2.79 -28.41 -4.11
CA VAL A 378 -4.01 -27.88 -4.72
C VAL A 378 -3.68 -26.94 -5.89
N ARG A 379 -4.33 -27.12 -7.04
CA ARG A 379 -4.17 -26.22 -8.20
C ARG A 379 -5.45 -25.41 -8.41
N TRP A 380 -5.29 -24.09 -8.51
CA TRP A 380 -6.34 -23.15 -8.87
C TRP A 380 -6.19 -22.70 -10.31
#